data_AF-A0A0Q8GNH2-F1
#
_entry.id   AF-A0A0Q8GNH2-F1
#
_cell.length_a   1.000
_cell.length_b   1.000
_cell.length_c   1.000
_cell.angle_alpha   90.00
_cell.angle_beta   90.00
_cell.angle_gamma   90.00
#
_symmetry.space_group_name_H-M   'P 1'
#
loop_
_entity.id
_entity.type
_entity.pdbx_description
1 polymer ?
#
loop_
_entity_poly.entity_id
_entity_poly.type
_entity_poly.pdbx_seq_one_letter_code
_entity_poly.pdbx_strand_id
1 'polypeptide(L)'
;MNFYIPDPTPPTTIAPSLLNTADTEIDALLGAPSARASYNVDGAGLSVAVLDTGLRVTHKCFAGRVPEVRNFTTDDGGDPGLVTDRNGHGTNVAGLIAAGTSDERRGIAPGARVVPLKVLPAPTLEPIINALVWISENATRLDISVANLSLGVPGVNLSDDAGVRAELPQLAAILKELHARRIAVVVAAGNDYKSFETEGMSMPAIFREVISVGAVYDASVGPRHYKSGASAFSTHADQMTPFTQRLSKEASPDCYTDVMSAGASATSAGAASDDATSVQDGTSQAAPTVSGVVLLMQQFYKRLTGELPPVPLLQEVLRSTSTWIVDGDDEDDNVANTNRKFPRVNAYESLVALDKLVKLAAISQSSE
;
A
#
# COMPACT_ATOMS: atom_id res chain seq x y z
N MET A 1 11.20 -12.68 19.78
CA MET A 1 12.20 -12.00 18.94
C MET A 1 12.16 -10.50 19.25
N ASN A 2 13.31 -9.82 19.28
CA ASN A 2 13.34 -8.36 19.34
C ASN A 2 13.21 -7.83 17.91
N PHE A 3 12.07 -7.23 17.61
CA PHE A 3 11.78 -6.67 16.29
C PHE A 3 12.06 -5.18 16.30
N TYR A 4 13.12 -4.76 15.63
CA TYR A 4 13.42 -3.35 15.44
C TYR A 4 13.09 -2.96 14.01
N ILE A 5 12.20 -1.98 13.85
CA ILE A 5 11.87 -1.38 12.56
C ILE A 5 12.40 0.06 12.59
N PRO A 6 13.50 0.35 11.87
CA PRO A 6 14.06 1.69 11.83
C PRO A 6 13.12 2.65 11.11
N ASP A 7 13.45 3.94 11.19
CA ASP A 7 12.93 4.88 10.21
C ASP A 7 13.36 4.45 8.79
N PRO A 8 12.47 4.58 7.80
CA PRO A 8 12.79 4.37 6.41
C PRO A 8 13.80 5.42 5.93
N THR A 9 14.46 5.14 4.79
CA THR A 9 15.24 6.17 4.12
C THR A 9 14.33 7.36 3.82
N PRO A 10 14.71 8.60 4.15
CA PRO A 10 13.91 9.78 3.81
C PRO A 10 13.69 9.90 2.29
N PRO A 11 12.49 10.26 1.83
CA PRO A 11 12.24 10.56 0.42
C PRO A 11 13.04 11.78 -0.03
N THR A 12 13.38 11.83 -1.32
CA THR A 12 14.11 12.95 -1.89
C THR A 12 13.14 14.06 -2.24
N THR A 13 13.30 15.26 -1.65
CA THR A 13 12.49 16.42 -2.04
C THR A 13 12.89 16.87 -3.45
N ILE A 14 11.90 17.10 -4.30
CA ILE A 14 12.11 17.57 -5.68
C ILE A 14 11.44 18.93 -5.88
N ALA A 15 11.95 19.71 -6.83
CA ALA A 15 11.31 20.95 -7.23
C ALA A 15 10.01 20.63 -7.99
N PRO A 16 8.92 21.39 -7.79
CA PRO A 16 7.72 21.26 -8.61
C PRO A 16 8.08 21.44 -10.08
N SER A 17 7.64 20.53 -10.94
CA SER A 17 7.91 20.65 -12.39
C SER A 17 7.01 21.73 -13.00
N LEU A 18 7.62 22.73 -13.64
CA LEU A 18 6.91 23.78 -14.42
C LEU A 18 6.33 23.25 -15.74
N LEU A 19 6.76 22.06 -16.18
CA LEU A 19 6.28 21.33 -17.35
C LEU A 19 5.72 19.99 -16.88
N ASN A 20 4.59 20.02 -16.17
CA ASN A 20 3.92 18.79 -15.77
C ASN A 20 3.04 18.28 -16.92
N THR A 21 3.57 17.37 -17.73
CA THR A 21 2.83 16.10 -17.81
C THR A 21 2.85 15.61 -16.36
N ALA A 22 1.75 15.74 -15.63
CA ALA A 22 1.67 15.18 -14.28
C ALA A 22 2.26 13.76 -14.34
N ASP A 23 2.98 13.30 -13.30
CA ASP A 23 3.46 11.92 -13.19
C ASP A 23 2.25 10.97 -13.14
N THR A 24 1.57 10.86 -14.29
CA THR A 24 0.38 10.07 -14.57
C THR A 24 0.73 8.62 -14.78
N GLU A 25 2.01 8.23 -14.63
CA GLU A 25 2.47 6.91 -15.01
C GLU A 25 1.97 5.86 -14.02
N ILE A 26 2.00 6.12 -12.71
CA ILE A 26 1.30 5.31 -11.71
C ILE A 26 -0.21 5.23 -12.04
N ASP A 27 -0.88 6.38 -12.19
CA ASP A 27 -2.32 6.44 -12.42
C ASP A 27 -2.71 5.65 -13.71
N ALA A 28 -1.94 5.84 -14.78
CA ALA A 28 -2.16 5.22 -16.08
C ALA A 28 -1.84 3.72 -16.07
N LEU A 29 -0.72 3.32 -15.48
CA LEU A 29 -0.33 1.90 -15.36
C LEU A 29 -1.42 1.12 -14.63
N LEU A 30 -1.97 1.68 -13.55
CA LEU A 30 -2.97 1.01 -12.73
C LEU A 30 -4.40 1.18 -13.27
N GLY A 31 -4.61 1.95 -14.34
CA GLY A 31 -5.94 2.22 -14.89
C GLY A 31 -6.85 3.05 -13.97
N ALA A 32 -6.28 3.79 -13.01
CA ALA A 32 -7.02 4.54 -12.00
C ALA A 32 -7.86 5.71 -12.56
N PRO A 33 -7.42 6.50 -13.57
CA PRO A 33 -8.27 7.49 -14.22
C PRO A 33 -9.55 6.89 -14.82
N SER A 34 -9.43 5.77 -15.55
CA SER A 34 -10.57 5.07 -16.15
C SER A 34 -11.51 4.50 -15.08
N ALA A 35 -10.96 3.92 -14.02
CA ALA A 35 -11.72 3.47 -12.85
C ALA A 35 -12.57 4.60 -12.24
N ARG A 36 -11.93 5.72 -11.90
CA ARG A 36 -12.59 6.89 -11.28
C ARG A 36 -13.66 7.48 -12.18
N ALA A 37 -13.38 7.66 -13.47
CA ALA A 37 -14.31 8.26 -14.42
C ALA A 37 -15.52 7.35 -14.70
N SER A 38 -15.30 6.08 -15.02
CA SER A 38 -16.37 5.15 -15.41
C SER A 38 -17.29 4.76 -14.27
N TYR A 39 -16.75 4.70 -13.05
CA TYR A 39 -17.52 4.28 -11.87
C TYR A 39 -17.84 5.42 -10.91
N ASN A 40 -17.48 6.67 -11.24
CA ASN A 40 -17.68 7.84 -10.37
C ASN A 40 -17.23 7.55 -8.93
N VAL A 41 -15.94 7.24 -8.80
CA VAL A 41 -15.29 6.93 -7.52
C VAL A 41 -14.03 7.76 -7.35
N ASP A 42 -13.73 8.10 -6.11
CA ASP A 42 -12.56 8.88 -5.68
C ASP A 42 -12.14 8.57 -4.23
N GLY A 43 -12.82 7.62 -3.55
CA GLY A 43 -12.60 7.28 -2.15
C GLY A 43 -13.36 8.15 -1.14
N ALA A 44 -14.17 9.12 -1.59
CA ALA A 44 -14.94 9.97 -0.69
C ALA A 44 -15.89 9.18 0.22
N GLY A 45 -15.98 9.63 1.47
CA GLY A 45 -16.77 8.98 2.53
C GLY A 45 -16.06 7.81 3.23
N LEU A 46 -14.81 7.53 2.87
CA LEU A 46 -13.95 6.54 3.52
C LEU A 46 -12.66 7.20 4.02
N SER A 47 -12.01 6.52 4.97
CA SER A 47 -10.72 6.93 5.53
C SER A 47 -9.71 5.80 5.43
N VAL A 48 -8.45 6.18 5.22
CA VAL A 48 -7.29 5.30 5.38
C VAL A 48 -6.52 5.66 6.63
N ALA A 49 -6.23 4.68 7.46
CA ALA A 49 -5.25 4.82 8.53
C ALA A 49 -3.85 4.54 7.98
N VAL A 50 -2.93 5.50 8.09
CA VAL A 50 -1.56 5.37 7.59
C VAL A 50 -0.63 5.18 8.79
N LEU A 51 -0.12 3.96 8.96
CA LEU A 51 0.81 3.61 10.04
C LEU A 51 2.25 3.84 9.56
N ASP A 52 2.83 4.97 9.93
CA ASP A 52 4.12 5.40 9.35
C ASP A 52 4.90 6.35 10.31
N THR A 53 5.81 7.15 9.76
CA THR A 53 6.69 8.13 10.42
C THR A 53 5.99 9.43 10.83
N GLY A 54 4.74 9.63 10.41
CA GLY A 54 3.93 10.81 10.70
C GLY A 54 3.24 11.37 9.46
N LEU A 55 2.74 12.59 9.56
CA LEU A 55 2.18 13.37 8.44
C LEU A 55 2.46 14.86 8.60
N ARG A 56 2.85 15.55 7.52
CA ARG A 56 2.68 17.01 7.45
C ARG A 56 1.20 17.34 7.25
N VAL A 57 0.47 17.44 8.36
CA VAL A 57 -0.99 17.69 8.36
C VAL A 57 -1.37 18.99 7.65
N THR A 58 -0.49 19.99 7.66
CA THR A 58 -0.68 21.29 7.00
C THR A 58 -0.48 21.25 5.48
N HIS A 59 -0.04 20.11 4.92
CA HIS A 59 0.20 19.99 3.48
C HIS A 59 -1.09 20.14 2.69
N LYS A 60 -1.05 20.93 1.61
CA LYS A 60 -2.24 21.26 0.80
C LYS A 60 -2.95 20.03 0.23
N CYS A 61 -2.19 18.95 -0.03
CA CYS A 61 -2.73 17.67 -0.49
C CYS A 61 -3.78 17.07 0.45
N PHE A 62 -3.75 17.37 1.75
CA PHE A 62 -4.63 16.78 2.77
C PHE A 62 -5.59 17.78 3.42
N ALA A 63 -5.64 19.02 2.90
CA ALA A 63 -6.41 20.11 3.49
C ALA A 63 -7.88 19.70 3.75
N GLY A 64 -8.32 19.86 5.01
CA GLY A 64 -9.67 19.54 5.45
C GLY A 64 -10.03 18.05 5.50
N ARG A 65 -9.07 17.14 5.28
CA ARG A 65 -9.32 15.69 5.16
C ARG A 65 -8.47 14.83 6.09
N VAL A 66 -8.01 15.43 7.20
CA VAL A 66 -7.35 14.73 8.31
C VAL A 66 -8.25 14.84 9.54
N PRO A 67 -9.18 13.89 9.77
CA PRO A 67 -10.19 14.01 10.82
C PRO A 67 -9.61 13.80 12.22
N GLU A 68 -8.54 13.01 12.34
CA GLU A 68 -7.87 12.71 13.61
C GLU A 68 -6.44 12.26 13.37
N VAL A 69 -5.59 12.45 14.37
CA VAL A 69 -4.18 12.05 14.35
C VAL A 69 -3.84 11.30 15.64
N ARG A 70 -2.88 10.39 15.59
CA ARG A 70 -2.38 9.72 16.80
C ARG A 70 -0.90 9.37 16.71
N ASN A 71 -0.14 9.65 17.75
CA ASN A 71 1.24 9.17 17.93
C ASN A 71 1.29 8.01 18.92
N PHE A 72 1.96 6.92 18.53
CA PHE A 72 2.23 5.73 19.35
C PHE A 72 3.71 5.56 19.68
N THR A 73 4.55 6.48 19.21
CA THR A 73 5.99 6.47 19.51
C THR A 73 6.27 7.25 20.79
N THR A 74 7.52 7.19 21.24
CA THR A 74 8.02 7.97 22.37
C THR A 74 8.70 9.28 21.93
N ASP A 75 8.72 9.58 20.63
CA ASP A 75 9.20 10.87 20.13
C ASP A 75 8.23 12.00 20.49
N ASP A 76 8.63 13.26 20.25
CA ASP A 76 7.83 14.44 20.57
C ASP A 76 7.31 14.44 22.04
N GLY A 77 8.08 13.84 22.97
CA GLY A 77 7.72 13.71 24.38
C GLY A 77 6.62 12.68 24.67
N GLY A 78 6.29 11.81 23.71
CA GLY A 78 5.18 10.86 23.80
C GLY A 78 3.81 11.52 23.67
N ASP A 79 3.73 12.73 23.10
CA ASP A 79 2.46 13.43 22.92
C ASP A 79 1.61 12.73 21.86
N PRO A 80 0.45 12.14 22.24
CA PRO A 80 -0.39 11.41 21.30
C PRO A 80 -1.00 12.29 20.20
N GLY A 81 -1.02 13.61 20.36
CA GLY A 81 -1.55 14.57 19.38
C GLY A 81 -0.52 15.06 18.35
N LEU A 82 0.76 14.74 18.52
CA LEU A 82 1.84 15.22 17.64
C LEU A 82 2.28 14.13 16.67
N VAL A 83 1.92 14.29 15.40
CA VAL A 83 2.29 13.37 14.31
C VAL A 83 3.24 14.01 13.30
N THR A 84 4.07 14.97 13.75
CA THR A 84 4.96 15.70 12.84
C THR A 84 5.88 14.73 12.09
N ASP A 85 5.82 14.78 10.77
CA ASP A 85 6.66 13.97 9.92
C ASP A 85 8.04 14.61 9.75
N ARG A 86 9.01 14.16 10.56
CA ARG A 86 10.40 14.61 10.49
C ARG A 86 11.21 13.83 9.45
N ASN A 87 10.70 12.69 8.98
CA ASN A 87 11.35 11.84 8.00
C ASN A 87 10.90 12.18 6.58
N GLY A 88 9.60 12.32 6.37
CA GLY A 88 8.95 12.61 5.10
C GLY A 88 8.27 11.41 4.44
N HIS A 89 8.62 10.19 4.85
CA HIS A 89 8.10 8.96 4.27
C HIS A 89 6.57 8.84 4.44
N GLY A 90 6.04 9.13 5.63
CA GLY A 90 4.59 9.01 5.88
C GLY A 90 3.78 10.01 5.08
N THR A 91 4.31 11.22 4.87
CA THR A 91 3.71 12.23 3.99
C THR A 91 3.72 11.80 2.52
N ASN A 92 4.81 11.19 2.05
CA ASN A 92 4.91 10.63 0.69
C ASN A 92 3.91 9.47 0.50
N VAL A 93 3.87 8.52 1.44
CA VAL A 93 2.94 7.38 1.45
C VAL A 93 1.50 7.86 1.45
N ALA A 94 1.10 8.76 2.36
CA ALA A 94 -0.26 9.28 2.42
C ALA A 94 -0.67 10.01 1.14
N GLY A 95 0.27 10.69 0.48
CA GLY A 95 0.02 11.39 -0.77
C GLY A 95 -0.36 10.44 -1.90
N LEU A 96 0.35 9.32 -2.07
CA LEU A 96 0.08 8.30 -3.08
C LEU A 96 -1.33 7.71 -2.94
N ILE A 97 -1.85 7.65 -1.71
CA ILE A 97 -3.22 7.21 -1.45
C ILE A 97 -4.24 8.29 -1.78
N ALA A 98 -4.11 9.48 -1.17
CA ALA A 98 -5.25 10.39 -0.98
C ALA A 98 -4.96 11.88 -1.20
N ALA A 99 -3.82 12.25 -1.78
CA ALA A 99 -3.58 13.63 -2.18
C ALA A 99 -4.66 14.12 -3.15
N GLY A 100 -5.39 15.16 -2.74
CA GLY A 100 -6.55 15.68 -3.47
C GLY A 100 -6.22 16.82 -4.41
N THR A 101 -4.96 16.92 -4.82
CA THR A 101 -4.53 17.88 -5.83
C THR A 101 -4.86 17.37 -7.23
N SER A 102 -4.71 18.24 -8.23
CA SER A 102 -4.81 17.90 -9.65
C SER A 102 -3.47 18.08 -10.36
N ASP A 103 -2.39 17.93 -9.60
CA ASP A 103 -1.00 18.01 -10.06
C ASP A 103 -0.32 16.63 -9.94
N GLU A 104 1.00 16.56 -10.12
CA GLU A 104 1.79 15.32 -10.12
C GLU A 104 1.67 14.51 -8.83
N ARG A 105 1.20 15.10 -7.73
CA ARG A 105 1.05 14.40 -6.45
C ARG A 105 -0.28 13.71 -6.27
N ARG A 106 -1.21 13.82 -7.23
CA ARG A 106 -2.58 13.31 -7.08
C ARG A 106 -2.56 11.83 -6.67
N GLY A 107 -3.24 11.51 -5.57
CA GLY A 107 -3.37 10.15 -5.10
C GLY A 107 -4.37 9.34 -5.91
N ILE A 108 -4.32 8.01 -5.78
CA ILE A 108 -5.25 7.08 -6.44
C ILE A 108 -6.71 7.34 -5.99
N ALA A 109 -6.92 7.58 -4.69
CA ALA A 109 -8.22 7.87 -4.06
C ALA A 109 -8.26 9.32 -3.51
N PRO A 110 -8.29 10.33 -4.39
CA PRO A 110 -8.06 11.73 -4.04
C PRO A 110 -9.19 12.37 -3.21
N GLY A 111 -10.32 11.69 -2.99
CA GLY A 111 -11.43 12.12 -2.14
C GLY A 111 -11.44 11.47 -0.74
N ALA A 112 -10.59 10.46 -0.50
CA ALA A 112 -10.50 9.80 0.80
C ALA A 112 -9.93 10.72 1.89
N ARG A 113 -10.22 10.40 3.15
CA ARG A 113 -9.60 11.03 4.33
C ARG A 113 -8.38 10.25 4.79
N VAL A 114 -7.42 10.93 5.41
CA VAL A 114 -6.19 10.33 5.95
C VAL A 114 -6.19 10.43 7.47
N VAL A 115 -6.03 9.30 8.15
CA VAL A 115 -5.82 9.22 9.61
C VAL A 115 -4.37 8.82 9.86
N PRO A 116 -3.45 9.77 10.08
CA PRO A 116 -2.06 9.44 10.34
C PRO A 116 -1.87 8.85 11.74
N LEU A 117 -1.34 7.63 11.78
CA LEU A 117 -0.96 6.92 12.99
C LEU A 117 0.57 6.80 12.98
N LYS A 118 1.24 7.64 13.77
CA LYS A 118 2.69 7.65 13.83
C LYS A 118 3.18 6.49 14.70
N VAL A 119 3.90 5.55 14.10
CA VAL A 119 4.40 4.32 14.75
C VAL A 119 5.91 4.11 14.54
N LEU A 120 6.54 4.87 13.63
CA LEU A 120 7.96 4.75 13.31
C LEU A 120 8.80 5.90 13.90
N PRO A 121 10.04 5.62 14.34
CA PRO A 121 10.69 4.30 14.38
C PRO A 121 10.06 3.39 15.44
N ALA A 122 9.98 2.08 15.17
CA ALA A 122 9.34 1.12 16.07
C ALA A 122 10.40 0.19 16.70
N PRO A 123 10.77 0.39 17.98
CA PRO A 123 11.77 -0.44 18.66
C PRO A 123 11.29 -1.87 18.96
N THR A 124 9.97 -2.06 18.94
CA THR A 124 9.24 -3.33 19.04
C THR A 124 8.05 -3.29 18.08
N LEU A 125 7.31 -4.40 17.92
CA LEU A 125 6.03 -4.38 17.18
C LEU A 125 4.88 -3.74 17.97
N GLU A 126 5.10 -3.35 19.23
CA GLU A 126 4.05 -2.85 20.12
C GLU A 126 3.35 -1.58 19.61
N PRO A 127 4.06 -0.53 19.11
CA PRO A 127 3.39 0.65 18.55
C PRO A 127 2.46 0.31 17.38
N ILE A 128 2.86 -0.67 16.55
CA ILE A 128 2.07 -1.14 15.40
C ILE A 128 0.83 -1.90 15.87
N ILE A 129 0.99 -2.84 16.81
CA ILE A 129 -0.14 -3.60 17.37
C ILE A 129 -1.13 -2.65 18.06
N ASN A 130 -0.64 -1.70 18.85
CA ASN A 130 -1.47 -0.69 19.53
C ASN A 130 -2.23 0.20 18.53
N ALA A 131 -1.59 0.58 17.42
CA ALA A 131 -2.25 1.33 16.36
C ALA A 131 -3.33 0.51 15.64
N LEU A 132 -3.11 -0.78 15.39
CA LEU A 132 -4.13 -1.68 14.81
C LEU A 132 -5.32 -1.90 15.75
N VAL A 133 -5.07 -2.03 17.06
CA VAL A 133 -6.13 -2.08 18.09
C VAL A 133 -6.92 -0.77 18.09
N TRP A 134 -6.24 0.36 18.06
CA TRP A 134 -6.87 1.67 18.00
C TRP A 134 -7.73 1.84 16.72
N ILE A 135 -7.27 1.35 15.57
CA ILE A 135 -8.10 1.30 14.35
C ILE A 135 -9.36 0.50 14.62
N SER A 136 -9.25 -0.67 15.22
CA SER A 136 -10.41 -1.50 15.56
C SER A 136 -11.41 -0.71 16.43
N GLU A 137 -10.94 0.01 17.44
CA GLU A 137 -11.81 0.77 18.33
C GLU A 137 -12.46 2.00 17.68
N ASN A 138 -11.83 2.58 16.64
CA ASN A 138 -12.22 3.88 16.09
C ASN A 138 -12.72 3.82 14.64
N ALA A 139 -12.63 2.67 13.96
CA ALA A 139 -12.92 2.56 12.54
C ALA A 139 -14.33 3.00 12.16
N THR A 140 -15.35 2.64 12.95
CA THR A 140 -16.73 3.07 12.69
C THR A 140 -16.91 4.58 12.82
N ARG A 141 -16.28 5.19 13.83
CA ARG A 141 -16.39 6.62 14.13
C ARG A 141 -15.69 7.49 13.07
N LEU A 142 -14.62 6.95 12.49
CA LEU A 142 -13.75 7.65 11.54
C LEU A 142 -13.92 7.16 10.09
N ASP A 143 -14.89 6.29 9.82
CA ASP A 143 -15.07 5.52 8.57
C ASP A 143 -13.75 4.93 8.02
N ILE A 144 -12.89 4.39 8.89
CA ILE A 144 -11.66 3.72 8.47
C ILE A 144 -12.04 2.39 7.83
N SER A 145 -11.71 2.22 6.56
CA SER A 145 -11.94 0.99 5.81
C SER A 145 -10.65 0.36 5.29
N VAL A 146 -9.53 1.08 5.35
CA VAL A 146 -8.19 0.62 4.98
C VAL A 146 -7.17 1.03 6.04
N ALA A 147 -6.23 0.15 6.36
CA ALA A 147 -5.01 0.45 7.08
C ALA A 147 -3.80 0.18 6.17
N ASN A 148 -2.96 1.18 5.94
CA ASN A 148 -1.76 1.06 5.12
C ASN A 148 -0.51 0.98 6.01
N LEU A 149 0.26 -0.09 5.85
CA LEU A 149 1.51 -0.35 6.54
C LEU A 149 2.65 -0.44 5.52
N SER A 150 3.26 0.71 5.23
CA SER A 150 4.42 0.81 4.34
C SER A 150 5.74 0.53 5.09
N LEU A 151 5.76 -0.57 5.84
CA LEU A 151 6.82 -0.97 6.75
C LEU A 151 7.03 -2.49 6.70
N GLY A 152 8.19 -2.94 7.17
CA GLY A 152 8.51 -4.35 7.31
C GLY A 152 9.66 -4.55 8.30
N VAL A 153 9.83 -5.77 8.79
CA VAL A 153 10.97 -6.12 9.63
C VAL A 153 12.19 -6.39 8.72
N PRO A 154 13.27 -5.60 8.80
CA PRO A 154 14.47 -5.83 8.00
C PRO A 154 15.07 -7.21 8.28
N GLY A 155 15.60 -7.86 7.23
CA GLY A 155 16.23 -9.18 7.39
C GLY A 155 15.25 -10.32 7.67
N VAL A 156 13.95 -10.14 7.37
CA VAL A 156 12.94 -11.20 7.44
C VAL A 156 12.46 -11.56 6.04
N ASN A 157 12.54 -12.84 5.72
CA ASN A 157 12.04 -13.42 4.47
C ASN A 157 11.39 -14.77 4.75
N LEU A 158 10.06 -14.81 4.77
CA LEU A 158 9.27 -15.97 5.18
C LEU A 158 8.47 -16.52 4.01
N SER A 159 8.32 -17.84 3.97
CA SER A 159 7.50 -18.56 3.00
C SER A 159 6.10 -18.93 3.52
N ASP A 160 5.87 -18.83 4.84
CA ASP A 160 4.59 -19.08 5.49
C ASP A 160 4.41 -18.23 6.75
N ASP A 161 3.16 -18.09 7.20
CA ASP A 161 2.82 -17.34 8.41
C ASP A 161 2.64 -18.21 9.67
N ALA A 162 2.78 -19.53 9.60
CA ALA A 162 2.38 -20.43 10.68
C ALA A 162 3.29 -20.27 11.91
N GLY A 163 4.60 -20.18 11.68
CA GLY A 163 5.58 -19.94 12.75
C GLY A 163 5.36 -18.59 13.43
N VAL A 164 5.29 -17.52 12.63
CA VAL A 164 5.17 -16.16 13.16
C VAL A 164 3.80 -15.88 13.77
N ARG A 165 2.73 -16.54 13.33
CA ARG A 165 1.43 -16.52 13.97
C ARG A 165 1.47 -17.11 15.39
N ALA A 166 2.22 -18.18 15.60
CA ALA A 166 2.40 -18.78 16.91
C ALA A 166 3.25 -17.90 17.84
N GLU A 167 4.26 -17.23 17.28
CA GLU A 167 5.14 -16.32 18.03
C GLU A 167 4.51 -14.96 18.34
N LEU A 168 3.62 -14.47 17.48
CA LEU A 168 2.96 -13.16 17.56
C LEU A 168 1.43 -13.28 17.58
N PRO A 169 0.85 -13.99 18.57
CA PRO A 169 -0.59 -14.26 18.59
C PRO A 169 -1.43 -12.99 18.69
N GLN A 170 -0.91 -11.92 19.31
CA GLN A 170 -1.62 -10.64 19.41
C GLN A 170 -1.74 -9.95 18.04
N LEU A 171 -0.65 -9.93 17.25
CA LEU A 171 -0.67 -9.40 15.88
C LEU A 171 -1.61 -10.23 15.00
N ALA A 172 -1.51 -11.56 15.07
CA ALA A 172 -2.41 -12.44 14.33
C ALA A 172 -3.89 -12.22 14.69
N ALA A 173 -4.18 -12.06 15.98
CA ALA A 173 -5.55 -11.85 16.46
C ALA A 173 -6.13 -10.53 15.95
N ILE A 174 -5.38 -9.42 16.03
CA ILE A 174 -5.89 -8.12 15.57
C ILE A 174 -6.05 -8.07 14.05
N LEU A 175 -5.12 -8.67 13.28
CA LEU A 175 -5.27 -8.76 11.81
C LEU A 175 -6.51 -9.56 11.42
N LYS A 176 -6.77 -10.68 12.11
CA LYS A 176 -7.98 -11.49 11.92
C LYS A 176 -9.26 -10.73 12.27
N GLU A 177 -9.23 -9.93 13.34
CA GLU A 177 -10.36 -9.09 13.74
C GLU A 177 -10.66 -8.02 12.69
N LEU A 178 -9.65 -7.26 12.24
CA LEU A 178 -9.82 -6.23 11.20
C LEU A 178 -10.34 -6.83 9.89
N HIS A 179 -9.79 -7.97 9.49
CA HIS A 179 -10.24 -8.73 8.32
C HIS A 179 -11.71 -9.15 8.43
N ALA A 180 -12.13 -9.69 9.58
CA ALA A 180 -13.54 -10.05 9.83
C ALA A 180 -14.48 -8.83 9.84
N ARG A 181 -13.96 -7.67 10.24
CA ARG A 181 -14.67 -6.38 10.24
C ARG A 181 -14.66 -5.66 8.88
N ARG A 182 -14.15 -6.30 7.83
CA ARG A 182 -14.06 -5.76 6.46
C ARG A 182 -13.17 -4.51 6.35
N ILE A 183 -12.20 -4.39 7.25
CA ILE A 183 -11.13 -3.38 7.19
C ILE A 183 -9.93 -4.03 6.50
N ALA A 184 -9.58 -3.55 5.31
CA ALA A 184 -8.45 -4.09 4.57
C ALA A 184 -7.14 -3.58 5.16
N VAL A 185 -6.23 -4.49 5.50
CA VAL A 185 -4.87 -4.14 5.92
C VAL A 185 -3.95 -4.37 4.73
N VAL A 186 -3.35 -3.31 4.19
CA VAL A 186 -2.47 -3.35 3.02
C VAL A 186 -1.04 -3.15 3.48
N VAL A 187 -0.14 -4.06 3.10
CA VAL A 187 1.22 -4.13 3.65
C VAL A 187 2.26 -4.27 2.54
N ALA A 188 3.33 -3.50 2.63
CA ALA A 188 4.49 -3.61 1.76
C ALA A 188 5.22 -4.96 1.95
N ALA A 189 5.52 -5.68 0.86
CA ALA A 189 6.11 -7.02 0.91
C ALA A 189 7.54 -7.06 1.48
N GLY A 190 8.31 -5.97 1.31
CA GLY A 190 9.70 -5.82 1.76
C GLY A 190 10.66 -5.55 0.60
N ASN A 191 11.85 -5.03 0.92
CA ASN A 191 12.83 -4.55 -0.06
C ASN A 191 14.18 -5.30 -0.01
N ASP A 192 14.24 -6.42 0.72
CA ASP A 192 15.49 -7.13 1.01
C ASP A 192 15.78 -8.29 0.04
N TYR A 193 15.08 -8.38 -1.10
CA TYR A 193 15.19 -9.55 -2.00
C TYR A 193 16.63 -9.84 -2.42
N LYS A 194 17.41 -8.81 -2.76
CA LYS A 194 18.83 -8.96 -3.11
C LYS A 194 19.67 -9.63 -2.03
N SER A 195 19.34 -9.44 -0.76
CA SER A 195 20.07 -10.04 0.36
C SER A 195 19.74 -11.54 0.51
N PHE A 196 18.57 -11.97 0.04
CA PHE A 196 18.08 -13.33 0.18
C PHE A 196 18.23 -14.16 -1.10
N GLU A 197 18.08 -13.55 -2.28
CA GLU A 197 18.10 -14.21 -3.59
C GLU A 197 17.11 -15.39 -3.68
N THR A 198 15.99 -15.30 -2.95
CA THR A 198 14.97 -16.35 -2.89
C THR A 198 13.61 -15.78 -2.50
N GLU A 199 12.55 -16.49 -2.90
CA GLU A 199 11.16 -16.12 -2.63
C GLU A 199 10.85 -16.01 -1.13
N GLY A 200 10.00 -15.06 -0.79
CA GLY A 200 9.50 -14.82 0.55
C GLY A 200 9.01 -13.39 0.74
N MET A 201 8.37 -13.14 1.88
CA MET A 201 7.91 -11.81 2.29
C MET A 201 8.33 -11.47 3.71
N SER A 202 8.42 -10.18 4.01
CA SER A 202 8.64 -9.69 5.37
C SER A 202 7.35 -9.77 6.20
N MET A 203 7.46 -9.42 7.49
CA MET A 203 6.30 -9.23 8.37
C MET A 203 5.93 -7.74 8.45
N PRO A 204 4.64 -7.39 8.52
CA PRO A 204 3.48 -8.30 8.61
C PRO A 204 2.92 -8.78 7.27
N ALA A 205 3.60 -8.53 6.13
CA ALA A 205 3.06 -8.86 4.81
C ALA A 205 2.80 -10.36 4.57
N ILE A 206 3.52 -11.24 5.26
CA ILE A 206 3.31 -12.69 5.15
C ILE A 206 1.95 -13.19 5.68
N PHE A 207 1.27 -12.42 6.54
CA PHE A 207 0.01 -12.85 7.15
C PHE A 207 -1.12 -12.90 6.11
N ARG A 208 -1.77 -14.05 5.96
CA ARG A 208 -2.83 -14.29 4.95
C ARG A 208 -4.05 -13.36 5.05
N GLU A 209 -4.28 -12.73 6.20
CA GLU A 209 -5.37 -11.77 6.42
C GLU A 209 -5.09 -10.38 5.82
N VAL A 210 -3.87 -10.10 5.36
CA VAL A 210 -3.50 -8.81 4.76
C VAL A 210 -3.52 -8.88 3.23
N ILE A 211 -3.46 -7.71 2.60
CA ILE A 211 -3.18 -7.55 1.17
C ILE A 211 -1.70 -7.15 1.06
N SER A 212 -0.86 -8.11 0.66
CA SER A 212 0.58 -7.95 0.51
C SER A 212 0.97 -7.40 -0.86
N VAL A 213 1.86 -6.40 -0.88
CA VAL A 213 2.13 -5.63 -2.10
C VAL A 213 3.62 -5.58 -2.43
N GLY A 214 4.00 -6.14 -3.58
CA GLY A 214 5.33 -5.98 -4.18
C GLY A 214 5.40 -4.81 -5.18
N ALA A 215 6.59 -4.52 -5.70
CA ALA A 215 6.85 -3.32 -6.49
C ALA A 215 7.32 -3.59 -7.93
N VAL A 216 6.73 -2.87 -8.88
CA VAL A 216 7.17 -2.73 -10.28
C VAL A 216 7.56 -1.28 -10.58
N TYR A 217 8.21 -1.07 -11.72
CA TYR A 217 8.34 0.24 -12.35
C TYR A 217 7.06 0.63 -13.08
N ASP A 218 6.68 1.90 -13.03
CA ASP A 218 5.58 2.48 -13.79
C ASP A 218 5.98 2.96 -15.19
N ALA A 219 7.26 3.24 -15.39
CA ALA A 219 7.83 3.60 -16.69
C ALA A 219 9.34 3.36 -16.77
N SER A 220 9.92 3.76 -17.91
CA SER A 220 11.37 3.76 -18.10
C SER A 220 12.02 4.96 -17.42
N VAL A 221 12.65 4.72 -16.28
CA VAL A 221 13.38 5.72 -15.48
C VAL A 221 14.91 5.63 -15.63
N GLY A 222 15.39 4.78 -16.54
CA GLY A 222 16.81 4.49 -16.75
C GLY A 222 17.39 3.55 -15.70
N PRO A 223 18.70 3.23 -15.77
CA PRO A 223 19.35 2.32 -14.84
C PRO A 223 19.22 2.78 -13.38
N ARG A 224 19.04 1.84 -12.45
CA ARG A 224 18.85 2.09 -11.02
C ARG A 224 19.81 1.28 -10.17
N HIS A 225 20.36 1.93 -9.14
CA HIS A 225 21.21 1.29 -8.14
C HIS A 225 20.67 1.61 -6.75
N TYR A 226 20.40 0.58 -5.96
CA TYR A 226 19.78 0.70 -4.65
C TYR A 226 20.80 0.46 -3.53
N LYS A 227 20.56 1.05 -2.36
CA LYS A 227 21.43 0.89 -1.18
C LYS A 227 21.56 -0.56 -0.70
N SER A 228 20.58 -1.41 -0.99
CA SER A 228 20.61 -2.85 -0.70
C SER A 228 21.61 -3.62 -1.58
N GLY A 229 22.20 -2.99 -2.58
CA GLY A 229 23.03 -3.65 -3.60
C GLY A 229 22.22 -4.18 -4.79
N ALA A 230 20.88 -4.12 -4.72
CA ALA A 230 20.02 -4.41 -5.86
C ALA A 230 20.29 -3.40 -6.98
N SER A 231 20.27 -3.83 -8.23
CA SER A 231 20.47 -2.95 -9.38
C SER A 231 19.66 -3.45 -10.56
N ALA A 232 18.97 -2.52 -11.23
CA ALA A 232 18.35 -2.74 -12.53
C ALA A 232 19.17 -1.98 -13.57
N PHE A 233 19.69 -2.70 -14.56
CA PHE A 233 20.53 -2.12 -15.62
C PHE A 233 19.68 -1.44 -16.70
N SER A 234 18.41 -1.84 -16.83
CA SER A 234 17.37 -1.09 -17.54
C SER A 234 16.03 -1.21 -16.81
N THR A 235 15.10 -0.30 -17.14
CA THR A 235 13.78 -0.21 -16.51
C THR A 235 12.71 0.09 -17.56
N HIS A 236 11.52 -0.49 -17.43
CA HIS A 236 10.32 -0.07 -18.14
C HIS A 236 9.06 -0.40 -17.34
N ALA A 237 7.91 0.11 -17.79
CA ALA A 237 6.62 -0.18 -17.17
C ALA A 237 6.38 -1.69 -17.03
N ASP A 238 5.77 -2.11 -15.92
CA ASP A 238 5.48 -3.50 -15.55
C ASP A 238 6.70 -4.39 -15.20
N GLN A 239 7.93 -3.95 -15.43
CA GLN A 239 9.13 -4.68 -15.03
C GLN A 239 9.23 -4.78 -13.50
N MET A 240 9.55 -5.96 -12.97
CA MET A 240 9.71 -6.15 -11.54
C MET A 240 10.93 -5.40 -11.00
N THR A 241 10.80 -4.79 -9.83
CA THR A 241 11.95 -4.14 -9.19
C THR A 241 12.88 -5.18 -8.56
N PRO A 242 14.22 -5.03 -8.64
CA PRO A 242 15.14 -6.05 -8.13
C PRO A 242 15.12 -6.13 -6.60
N PHE A 243 14.66 -5.08 -5.90
CA PHE A 243 14.58 -5.07 -4.44
C PHE A 243 13.33 -5.77 -3.90
N THR A 244 12.24 -5.89 -4.68
CA THR A 244 10.95 -6.33 -4.12
C THR A 244 11.04 -7.76 -3.61
N GLN A 245 10.67 -7.97 -2.36
CA GLN A 245 10.33 -9.31 -1.89
C GLN A 245 9.08 -9.77 -2.63
N ARG A 246 9.05 -11.06 -2.95
CA ARG A 246 8.07 -11.70 -3.84
C ARG A 246 7.92 -13.16 -3.43
N LEU A 247 6.68 -13.65 -3.38
CA LEU A 247 6.39 -15.02 -3.03
C LEU A 247 5.24 -15.53 -3.90
N SER A 248 5.54 -16.48 -4.79
CA SER A 248 4.57 -17.03 -5.72
C SER A 248 3.59 -17.99 -5.03
N LYS A 249 2.42 -18.15 -5.64
CA LYS A 249 1.40 -19.10 -5.18
C LYS A 249 1.89 -20.55 -5.26
N GLU A 250 2.78 -20.84 -6.20
CA GLU A 250 3.40 -22.16 -6.35
C GLU A 250 4.37 -22.48 -5.21
N ALA A 251 5.09 -21.46 -4.70
CA ALA A 251 5.98 -21.61 -3.55
C ALA A 251 5.22 -21.66 -2.23
N SER A 252 4.13 -20.87 -2.10
CA SER A 252 3.29 -20.85 -0.90
C SER A 252 1.80 -20.71 -1.25
N PRO A 253 1.02 -21.80 -1.26
CA PRO A 253 -0.38 -21.78 -1.69
C PRO A 253 -1.30 -20.91 -0.82
N ASP A 254 -0.95 -20.72 0.45
CA ASP A 254 -1.78 -20.02 1.45
C ASP A 254 -1.30 -18.60 1.76
N CYS A 255 0.00 -18.32 1.59
CA CYS A 255 0.63 -17.07 1.98
C CYS A 255 1.53 -16.60 0.83
N TYR A 256 0.95 -16.01 -0.21
CA TYR A 256 1.67 -15.51 -1.39
C TYR A 256 1.40 -14.02 -1.59
N THR A 257 2.26 -13.36 -2.37
CA THR A 257 2.11 -11.94 -2.69
C THR A 257 0.78 -11.71 -3.40
N ASP A 258 -0.08 -10.85 -2.85
CA ASP A 258 -1.43 -10.63 -3.37
C ASP A 258 -1.40 -9.94 -4.72
N VAL A 259 -0.64 -8.84 -4.80
CA VAL A 259 -0.48 -8.04 -6.01
C VAL A 259 0.86 -7.32 -6.03
N MET A 260 1.31 -6.97 -7.23
CA MET A 260 2.35 -6.00 -7.49
C MET A 260 1.70 -4.65 -7.83
N SER A 261 2.41 -3.56 -7.56
CA SER A 261 1.99 -2.22 -7.97
C SER A 261 3.18 -1.31 -8.20
N ALA A 262 2.95 -0.14 -8.79
CA ALA A 262 3.98 0.86 -9.03
C ALA A 262 4.59 1.35 -7.71
N GLY A 263 5.89 1.17 -7.54
CA GLY A 263 6.60 1.55 -6.32
C GLY A 263 8.01 2.08 -6.51
N ALA A 264 8.52 2.14 -7.75
CA ALA A 264 9.80 2.75 -8.06
C ALA A 264 9.61 4.17 -8.60
N SER A 265 10.46 5.10 -8.19
CA SER A 265 10.42 6.52 -8.55
C SER A 265 9.05 7.18 -8.34
N ALA A 266 8.36 6.79 -7.28
CA ALA A 266 7.01 7.28 -7.00
C ALA A 266 7.03 8.73 -6.48
N THR A 267 6.57 9.65 -7.30
CA THR A 267 6.39 11.07 -6.95
C THR A 267 5.12 11.28 -6.13
N SER A 268 5.23 12.04 -5.03
CA SER A 268 4.12 12.31 -4.11
C SER A 268 4.36 13.55 -3.24
N ALA A 269 3.48 13.81 -2.27
CA ALA A 269 3.62 14.91 -1.31
C ALA A 269 4.94 14.79 -0.51
N GLY A 270 5.59 15.93 -0.25
CA GLY A 270 6.80 16.02 0.58
C GLY A 270 6.54 16.65 1.94
N ALA A 271 7.29 16.27 2.97
CA ALA A 271 7.16 16.87 4.30
C ALA A 271 7.96 18.18 4.49
N ALA A 272 8.74 18.62 3.50
CA ALA A 272 9.61 19.78 3.63
C ALA A 272 8.85 21.11 3.77
N SER A 273 7.67 21.24 3.14
CA SER A 273 6.80 22.42 3.22
C SER A 273 5.36 22.03 2.92
N ASP A 274 4.40 22.94 3.06
CA ASP A 274 2.98 22.68 2.79
C ASP A 274 2.64 22.46 1.30
N ASP A 275 3.62 22.67 0.43
CA ASP A 275 3.54 22.46 -1.02
C ASP A 275 4.73 21.65 -1.57
N ALA A 276 5.43 20.89 -0.72
CA ALA A 276 6.57 20.12 -1.20
C ALA A 276 6.14 18.91 -2.04
N THR A 277 7.01 18.50 -2.94
CA THR A 277 6.92 17.24 -3.68
C THR A 277 8.14 16.40 -3.32
N SER A 278 7.98 15.08 -3.22
CA SER A 278 9.07 14.16 -2.93
C SER A 278 8.97 12.88 -3.75
N VAL A 279 10.10 12.23 -4.01
CA VAL A 279 10.20 10.98 -4.78
C VAL A 279 10.91 9.90 -3.97
N GLN A 280 10.45 8.66 -4.09
CA GLN A 280 11.03 7.51 -3.40
C GLN A 280 10.81 6.19 -4.14
N ASP A 281 11.64 5.19 -3.84
CA ASP A 281 11.50 3.81 -4.28
C ASP A 281 11.22 2.88 -3.11
N GLY A 282 10.34 1.90 -3.34
CA GLY A 282 10.13 0.78 -2.43
C GLY A 282 8.77 0.12 -2.59
N THR A 283 8.63 -1.09 -2.02
CA THR A 283 7.29 -1.67 -1.77
C THR A 283 6.45 -0.78 -0.85
N SER A 284 7.09 0.09 -0.08
CA SER A 284 6.47 1.15 0.72
C SER A 284 5.72 2.19 -0.12
N GLN A 285 6.09 2.37 -1.39
CA GLN A 285 5.39 3.22 -2.35
C GLN A 285 4.37 2.42 -3.17
N ALA A 286 4.60 1.12 -3.38
CA ALA A 286 3.62 0.24 -4.02
C ALA A 286 2.36 0.01 -3.16
N ALA A 287 2.51 -0.31 -1.87
CA ALA A 287 1.41 -0.54 -0.94
C ALA A 287 0.34 0.58 -0.91
N PRO A 288 0.70 1.89 -0.82
CA PRO A 288 -0.29 2.96 -0.79
C PRO A 288 -1.08 3.10 -2.09
N THR A 289 -0.49 2.79 -3.25
CA THR A 289 -1.26 2.82 -4.49
C THR A 289 -2.37 1.76 -4.48
N VAL A 290 -2.09 0.56 -3.97
CA VAL A 290 -3.10 -0.50 -3.77
C VAL A 290 -4.13 -0.11 -2.71
N SER A 291 -3.70 0.52 -1.60
CA SER A 291 -4.64 1.09 -0.61
C SER A 291 -5.63 2.05 -1.26
N GLY A 292 -5.18 2.87 -2.19
CA GLY A 292 -6.03 3.74 -2.99
C GLY A 292 -7.01 2.98 -3.89
N VAL A 293 -6.54 1.96 -4.60
CA VAL A 293 -7.41 1.09 -5.42
C VAL A 293 -8.49 0.42 -4.56
N VAL A 294 -8.12 -0.08 -3.39
CA VAL A 294 -9.06 -0.69 -2.43
C VAL A 294 -10.12 0.32 -1.97
N LEU A 295 -9.76 1.57 -1.69
CA LEU A 295 -10.74 2.60 -1.35
C LEU A 295 -11.74 2.86 -2.48
N LEU A 296 -11.29 2.88 -3.75
CA LEU A 296 -12.18 3.02 -4.91
C LEU A 296 -13.15 1.83 -5.00
N MET A 297 -12.63 0.61 -4.86
CA MET A 297 -13.42 -0.63 -4.83
C MET A 297 -14.45 -0.63 -3.70
N GLN A 298 -14.04 -0.26 -2.50
CA GLN A 298 -14.90 -0.20 -1.31
C GLN A 298 -15.98 0.87 -1.45
N GLN A 299 -15.66 2.07 -1.96
CA GLN A 299 -16.65 3.12 -2.20
C GLN A 299 -17.70 2.66 -3.21
N PHE A 300 -17.27 2.05 -4.32
CA PHE A 300 -18.16 1.52 -5.34
C PHE A 300 -19.10 0.45 -4.77
N TYR A 301 -18.54 -0.57 -4.13
CA TYR A 301 -19.29 -1.69 -3.58
C TYR A 301 -20.25 -1.25 -2.48
N LYS A 302 -19.82 -0.38 -1.56
CA LYS A 302 -20.67 0.17 -0.49
C LYS A 302 -21.82 0.99 -1.04
N ARG A 303 -21.61 1.76 -2.11
CA ARG A 303 -22.69 2.51 -2.77
C ARG A 303 -23.77 1.59 -3.35
N LEU A 304 -23.39 0.41 -3.84
CA LEU A 304 -24.33 -0.54 -4.43
C LEU A 304 -25.02 -1.44 -3.40
N THR A 305 -24.32 -1.82 -2.35
CA THR A 305 -24.76 -2.88 -1.41
C THR A 305 -25.11 -2.38 -0.01
N GLY A 306 -24.70 -1.16 0.34
CA GLY A 306 -24.85 -0.59 1.68
C GLY A 306 -23.73 -0.99 2.66
N GLU A 307 -22.88 -1.96 2.33
CA GLU A 307 -21.82 -2.46 3.21
C GLU A 307 -20.45 -2.44 2.54
N LEU A 308 -19.35 -2.49 3.30
CA LEU A 308 -18.02 -2.73 2.72
C LEU A 308 -17.92 -4.16 2.16
N PRO A 309 -17.14 -4.41 1.09
CA PRO A 309 -16.89 -5.77 0.61
C PRO A 309 -16.10 -6.58 1.64
N PRO A 310 -16.31 -7.90 1.76
CA PRO A 310 -15.42 -8.75 2.53
C PRO A 310 -13.98 -8.68 2.03
N VAL A 311 -12.98 -8.69 2.91
CA VAL A 311 -11.56 -8.67 2.51
C VAL A 311 -11.17 -9.84 1.59
N PRO A 312 -11.67 -11.08 1.77
CA PRO A 312 -11.39 -12.16 0.82
C PRO A 312 -11.88 -11.87 -0.60
N LEU A 313 -13.00 -11.14 -0.74
CA LEU A 313 -13.49 -10.71 -2.05
C LEU A 313 -12.55 -9.67 -2.68
N LEU A 314 -12.04 -8.73 -1.88
CA LEU A 314 -11.04 -7.77 -2.36
C LEU A 314 -9.77 -8.49 -2.84
N GLN A 315 -9.21 -9.41 -2.05
CA GLN A 315 -8.05 -10.22 -2.42
C GLN A 315 -8.31 -11.00 -3.72
N GLU A 316 -9.44 -11.69 -3.84
CA GLU A 316 -9.78 -12.47 -5.03
C GLU A 316 -9.92 -11.59 -6.27
N VAL A 317 -10.62 -10.45 -6.18
CA VAL A 317 -10.78 -9.54 -7.31
C VAL A 317 -9.43 -8.94 -7.72
N LEU A 318 -8.63 -8.48 -6.76
CA LEU A 318 -7.30 -7.94 -7.03
C LEU A 318 -6.42 -8.98 -7.75
N ARG A 319 -6.37 -10.22 -7.25
CA ARG A 319 -5.57 -11.31 -7.83
C ARG A 319 -6.05 -11.73 -9.23
N SER A 320 -7.36 -11.85 -9.42
CA SER A 320 -7.95 -12.43 -10.65
C SER A 320 -8.10 -11.44 -11.81
N THR A 321 -8.20 -10.14 -11.52
CA THR A 321 -8.37 -9.07 -12.54
C THR A 321 -7.09 -8.36 -12.92
N SER A 322 -5.98 -8.71 -12.25
CA SER A 322 -4.67 -8.15 -12.49
C SER A 322 -4.12 -8.48 -13.88
N THR A 323 -3.23 -7.62 -14.37
CA THR A 323 -2.36 -7.97 -15.48
C THR A 323 -1.23 -8.84 -14.96
N TRP A 324 -0.98 -9.97 -15.60
CA TRP A 324 0.06 -10.90 -15.16
C TRP A 324 1.42 -10.50 -15.74
N ILE A 325 2.40 -10.31 -14.86
CA ILE A 325 3.81 -10.11 -15.21
C ILE A 325 4.59 -11.38 -14.86
N VAL A 326 5.74 -11.60 -15.49
CA VAL A 326 6.61 -12.74 -15.24
C VAL A 326 7.91 -12.22 -14.64
N ASP A 327 8.37 -12.81 -13.54
CA ASP A 327 9.68 -12.48 -12.97
C ASP A 327 10.77 -13.27 -13.71
N GLY A 328 11.44 -12.61 -14.64
CA GLY A 328 12.58 -13.11 -15.41
C GLY A 328 12.39 -13.15 -16.93
N ASP A 329 11.31 -12.58 -17.48
CA ASP A 329 11.12 -12.51 -18.93
C ASP A 329 11.70 -11.22 -19.54
N ASP A 330 11.70 -10.12 -18.80
CA ASP A 330 12.22 -8.82 -19.24
C ASP A 330 13.15 -8.12 -18.22
N GLU A 331 13.34 -8.68 -17.02
CA GLU A 331 14.26 -8.14 -16.03
C GLU A 331 15.73 -8.20 -16.48
N ASP A 332 16.31 -7.02 -16.66
CA ASP A 332 17.75 -6.80 -16.84
C ASP A 332 18.32 -6.24 -15.53
N ASP A 333 18.58 -7.14 -14.58
CA ASP A 333 18.97 -6.79 -13.22
C ASP A 333 20.00 -7.77 -12.62
N ASN A 334 20.33 -7.58 -11.35
CA ASN A 334 21.36 -8.37 -10.66
C ASN A 334 20.82 -9.36 -9.62
N VAL A 335 19.54 -9.75 -9.67
CA VAL A 335 18.94 -10.70 -8.72
C VAL A 335 18.54 -12.03 -9.37
N ALA A 336 18.31 -13.05 -8.56
CA ALA A 336 17.81 -14.33 -9.02
C ALA A 336 16.32 -14.23 -9.40
N ASN A 337 16.00 -14.51 -10.65
CA ASN A 337 14.62 -14.54 -11.14
C ASN A 337 13.92 -15.86 -10.80
N THR A 338 12.68 -15.77 -10.36
CA THR A 338 11.86 -16.94 -9.97
C THR A 338 11.28 -17.67 -11.17
N ASN A 339 11.16 -17.01 -12.33
CA ASN A 339 10.43 -17.48 -13.52
C ASN A 339 8.94 -17.78 -13.23
N ARG A 340 8.36 -17.08 -12.25
CA ARG A 340 6.96 -17.21 -11.82
C ARG A 340 6.13 -16.02 -12.26
N LYS A 341 4.81 -16.19 -12.24
CA LYS A 341 3.86 -15.13 -12.57
C LYS A 341 3.39 -14.40 -11.32
N PHE A 342 3.31 -13.07 -11.41
CA PHE A 342 2.79 -12.22 -10.36
C PHE A 342 1.68 -11.31 -10.89
N PRO A 343 0.61 -11.09 -10.13
CA PRO A 343 -0.51 -10.24 -10.56
C PRO A 343 -0.20 -8.77 -10.28
N ARG A 344 -0.10 -7.91 -11.30
CA ARG A 344 -0.03 -6.44 -11.15
C ARG A 344 -1.42 -5.83 -11.17
N VAL A 345 -1.76 -5.06 -10.13
CA VAL A 345 -3.11 -4.53 -9.90
C VAL A 345 -3.66 -3.74 -11.10
N ASN A 346 -4.95 -3.90 -11.39
CA ASN A 346 -5.67 -3.09 -12.38
C ASN A 346 -6.97 -2.57 -11.77
N ALA A 347 -7.00 -1.28 -11.44
CA ALA A 347 -8.11 -0.65 -10.74
C ALA A 347 -9.41 -0.68 -11.55
N TYR A 348 -9.32 -0.50 -12.87
CA TYR A 348 -10.48 -0.50 -13.75
C TYR A 348 -11.10 -1.89 -13.84
N GLU A 349 -10.29 -2.91 -14.14
CA GLU A 349 -10.78 -4.30 -14.24
C GLU A 349 -11.29 -4.84 -12.90
N SER A 350 -10.71 -4.40 -11.79
CA SER A 350 -11.22 -4.70 -10.44
C SER A 350 -12.64 -4.18 -10.22
N LEU A 351 -12.94 -2.93 -10.63
CA LEU A 351 -14.29 -2.37 -10.54
C LEU A 351 -15.26 -3.02 -11.54
N VAL A 352 -14.81 -3.38 -12.74
CA VAL A 352 -15.59 -4.15 -13.72
C VAL A 352 -16.03 -5.49 -13.13
N ALA A 353 -15.12 -6.20 -12.46
CA ALA A 353 -15.45 -7.48 -11.83
C ALA A 353 -16.43 -7.31 -10.67
N LEU A 354 -16.23 -6.30 -9.80
CA LEU A 354 -17.16 -6.03 -8.70
C LEU A 354 -18.57 -5.68 -9.20
N ASP A 355 -18.69 -4.86 -10.24
CA ASP A 355 -19.98 -4.51 -10.85
C ASP A 355 -20.72 -5.74 -11.38
N LYS A 356 -20.00 -6.64 -12.08
CA LYS A 356 -20.56 -7.91 -12.55
C LYS A 356 -21.02 -8.80 -11.41
N LEU A 357 -20.21 -8.95 -10.36
CA LEU A 357 -20.52 -9.79 -9.20
C LEU A 357 -21.77 -9.31 -8.46
N VAL A 358 -21.89 -8.01 -8.21
CA VAL A 358 -23.06 -7.43 -7.54
C VAL A 358 -24.32 -7.62 -8.38
N LYS A 359 -24.25 -7.40 -9.70
CA LYS A 359 -25.39 -7.61 -10.61
C LYS A 359 -25.84 -9.07 -10.67
N LEU A 360 -24.90 -10.02 -10.71
CA LEU A 360 -25.24 -11.44 -10.70
C LEU A 360 -25.93 -11.87 -9.40
N ALA A 361 -25.45 -11.39 -8.25
CA ALA A 361 -26.07 -11.68 -6.95
C ALA A 361 -27.52 -11.15 -6.87
N ALA A 362 -27.79 -9.96 -7.42
CA ALA A 362 -29.13 -9.40 -7.48
C ALA A 362 -30.11 -10.22 -8.35
N ILE A 363 -29.63 -10.78 -9.47
CA ILE A 363 -30.44 -11.63 -10.36
C ILE A 363 -30.81 -12.94 -9.64
N SER A 364 -29.86 -13.58 -8.96
CA SER A 364 -30.10 -14.82 -8.22
C SER A 364 -31.14 -14.64 -7.11
N GLN A 365 -31.13 -13.51 -6.39
CA GLN A 365 -32.12 -13.21 -5.35
C GLN A 365 -33.53 -12.90 -5.90
N SER A 366 -33.65 -12.47 -7.16
CA SER A 366 -34.95 -12.20 -7.80
C SER A 366 -35.61 -13.44 -8.43
N SER A 367 -34.88 -14.57 -8.45
CA SER A 367 -35.31 -15.83 -9.06
C SER A 367 -35.78 -16.87 -8.02
N GLU A 368 -35.74 -16.53 -6.73
CA GLU A 368 -36.24 -17.32 -5.58
C GLU A 368 -37.55 -16.73 -5.03
#